data_AF-A0A1F4PFP9-F1
#
_entry.id   AF-A0A1F4PFP9-F1
#
_cell.length_a   1.000
_cell.length_b   1.000
_cell.length_c   1.000
_cell.angle_alpha   90.00
_cell.angle_beta   90.00
_cell.angle_gamma   90.00
#
_symmetry.space_group_name_H-M   'P 1'
#
loop_
_entity.id
_entity.type
_entity.pdbx_description
1 polymer ?
#
loop_
_entity_poly.entity_id
_entity_poly.type
_entity_poly.pdbx_seq_one_letter_code
_entity_poly.pdbx_strand_id
1 'polypeptide(L)' 'MIAQYKTRGRPVGTRKADTKQAVTVRYSPDVLAAFKATGPGWQARMIDALREWLGQRTLV' A
#
# COMPACT_ATOMS: atom_id res chain seq x y z
N MET A 1 -2.16 -40.55 -15.21
CA MET A 1 -2.26 -39.22 -15.84
C MET A 1 -3.08 -38.33 -14.92
N ILE A 2 -2.46 -37.63 -13.96
CA ILE A 2 -3.17 -36.66 -13.10
C ILE A 2 -3.16 -35.31 -13.80
N ALA A 3 -4.33 -34.85 -14.24
CA ALA A 3 -4.50 -33.55 -14.88
C ALA A 3 -4.24 -32.43 -13.87
N GLN A 4 -3.18 -31.66 -14.08
CA GLN A 4 -2.92 -30.44 -13.32
C GLN A 4 -3.97 -29.39 -13.69
N TYR A 5 -4.96 -29.20 -12.81
CA TYR A 5 -5.86 -28.07 -12.88
C TYR A 5 -5.05 -26.81 -12.57
N LYS A 6 -4.65 -26.07 -13.61
CA LYS A 6 -4.00 -24.77 -13.47
C LYS A 6 -5.01 -23.78 -12.90
N THR A 7 -5.13 -23.76 -11.58
CA THR A 7 -5.91 -22.77 -10.84
C THR A 7 -5.49 -21.38 -11.31
N ARG A 8 -6.44 -20.61 -11.85
CA ARG A 8 -6.23 -19.20 -12.18
C ARG A 8 -6.03 -18.42 -10.88
N GLY A 9 -4.78 -18.31 -10.45
CA GLY A 9 -4.34 -17.57 -9.27
C GLY A 9 -2.84 -17.28 -9.35
N ARG A 10 -2.40 -16.20 -8.69
CA ARG A 10 -0.96 -15.85 -8.59
C ARG A 10 -0.19 -17.05 -8.01
N PRO A 11 0.99 -17.41 -8.56
CA PRO A 11 1.80 -18.51 -8.04
C PRO A 11 1.98 -18.43 -6.52
N VAL A 12 1.74 -19.56 -5.87
CA VAL A 12 1.93 -19.74 -4.42
C VAL A 12 3.40 -19.48 -4.13
N GLY A 13 3.70 -18.42 -3.35
CA GLY A 13 5.08 -18.04 -3.01
C GLY A 13 5.51 -16.64 -3.47
N THR A 14 4.75 -15.94 -4.32
CA THR A 14 5.09 -14.55 -4.71
C THR A 14 4.54 -13.52 -3.71
N ARG A 15 4.90 -13.66 -2.43
CA ARG A 15 4.81 -12.52 -1.48
C ARG A 15 6.15 -11.78 -1.59
N LYS A 16 6.12 -10.56 -2.13
CA LYS A 16 7.32 -9.71 -2.14
C LYS A 16 7.74 -9.47 -0.68
N ALA A 17 9.04 -9.43 -0.42
CA ALA A 17 9.55 -9.05 0.91
C ALA A 17 8.99 -7.69 1.35
N ASP A 18 8.84 -6.75 0.42
CA ASP A 18 8.17 -5.45 0.61
C ASP A 18 6.64 -5.50 0.45
N THR A 19 5.98 -6.49 1.04
CA THR A 19 4.52 -6.49 1.04
C THR A 19 4.01 -5.36 1.95
N LYS A 20 3.19 -4.46 1.40
CA LYS A 20 2.52 -3.42 2.19
C LYS A 20 1.73 -4.10 3.32
N GLN A 21 2.01 -3.74 4.57
CA GLN A 21 1.25 -4.24 5.70
C GLN A 21 -0.15 -3.62 5.67
N ALA A 22 -1.19 -4.46 5.60
CA ALA A 22 -2.56 -4.00 5.79
C ALA A 22 -2.76 -3.73 7.29
N VAL A 23 -2.96 -2.47 7.63
CA VAL A 23 -3.25 -2.00 8.99
C VAL A 23 -4.55 -1.22 8.99
N THR A 24 -5.38 -1.44 10.02
CA THR A 24 -6.60 -0.65 10.24
C THR A 24 -6.24 0.60 11.02
N VAL A 25 -5.99 1.70 10.31
CA VAL A 25 -5.68 3.01 10.90
C VAL A 25 -6.85 3.96 10.66
N ARG A 26 -7.24 4.70 11.71
CA ARG A 26 -8.24 5.76 11.61
C ARG A 26 -7.55 7.08 11.28
N TYR A 27 -7.97 7.71 10.19
CA TYR A 27 -7.51 9.04 9.77
C TYR A 27 -8.61 10.07 9.96
N SER A 28 -8.24 11.32 10.21
CA SER A 28 -9.20 12.42 10.20
C SER A 28 -9.89 12.53 8.83
N PRO A 29 -11.21 12.80 8.80
CA PRO A 29 -11.98 12.84 7.55
C PRO A 29 -11.47 13.91 6.59
N ASP A 30 -11.01 15.05 7.09
CA ASP A 30 -10.50 16.17 6.29
C ASP A 30 -9.24 15.79 5.52
N VAL A 31 -8.34 15.04 6.18
CA VAL A 31 -7.09 14.55 5.59
C VAL A 31 -7.39 13.55 4.49
N LEU A 32 -8.30 12.59 4.73
CA LEU A 32 -8.71 11.65 3.69
C LEU A 32 -9.40 12.33 2.52
N ALA A 33 -10.24 13.34 2.78
CA ALA A 33 -10.89 14.11 1.73
C ALA A 33 -9.87 14.84 0.85
N ALA A 34 -8.89 15.51 1.46
CA ALA A 34 -7.82 16.19 0.74
C ALA A 34 -7.01 15.23 -0.13
N PHE A 35 -6.60 14.07 0.40
CA PHE A 35 -5.86 13.09 -0.40
C PHE A 35 -6.71 12.48 -1.52
N LYS A 36 -7.97 12.11 -1.24
CA LYS A 36 -8.89 11.59 -2.27
C LYS A 36 -9.14 12.58 -3.40
N ALA A 37 -9.20 13.88 -3.08
CA ALA A 37 -9.36 14.95 -4.07
C ALA A 37 -8.18 15.03 -5.05
N THR A 38 -7.00 14.53 -4.68
CA THR A 38 -5.85 14.47 -5.61
C THR A 38 -6.05 13.47 -6.76
N GLY A 39 -7.03 12.58 -6.68
CA GLY A 39 -7.41 11.67 -7.76
C GLY A 39 -6.85 10.24 -7.63
N PRO A 40 -6.77 9.49 -8.75
CA PRO A 40 -6.31 8.10 -8.75
C PRO A 40 -4.91 7.96 -8.14
N GLY A 41 -4.71 6.93 -7.32
CA GLY A 41 -3.43 6.69 -6.65
C GLY A 41 -3.19 7.53 -5.38
N TRP A 42 -4.22 8.20 -4.84
CA TRP A 42 -4.12 8.97 -3.61
C TRP A 42 -3.49 8.20 -2.42
N GLN A 43 -3.72 6.87 -2.33
CA GLN A 43 -3.09 6.05 -1.29
C GLN A 43 -1.58 5.92 -1.47
N ALA A 44 -1.08 5.84 -2.71
CA ALA A 44 0.35 5.81 -2.98
C ALA A 44 0.98 7.17 -2.62
N ARG A 45 0.34 8.27 -3.02
CA ARG A 45 0.78 9.63 -2.63
C ARG A 45 0.79 9.84 -1.12
N MET A 46 -0.21 9.32 -0.42
CA MET A 46 -0.25 9.37 1.04
C MET A 46 0.94 8.61 1.66
N ILE A 47 1.28 7.43 1.11
CA ILE A 47 2.46 6.66 1.54
C ILE A 47 3.75 7.44 1.27
N ASP A 48 3.88 8.08 0.10
CA ASP A 48 5.06 8.86 -0.25
C ASP A 48 5.22 10.09 0.67
N ALA A 49 4.11 10.79 0.99
CA ALA A 49 4.12 11.88 1.95
C ALA A 49 4.55 11.41 3.37
N LEU A 50 4.12 10.23 3.80
CA LEU A 50 4.55 9.65 5.08
C LEU A 50 6.05 9.32 5.06
N ARG A 51 6.58 8.82 3.93
CA ARG A 51 8.02 8.54 3.79
C ARG A 51 8.85 9.82 3.78
N GLU A 52 8.40 10.84 3.07
CA GLU A 52 9.06 12.14 3.04
C GLU A 52 9.09 12.77 4.44
N TRP A 53 7.96 12.76 5.16
CA TRP A 53 7.89 13.25 6.53
C TRP A 53 8.84 12.50 7.48
N LEU A 54 8.94 11.17 7.34
CA LEU A 54 9.92 10.37 8.10
C LEU A 54 11.37 10.74 7.75
N GLY A 55 11.66 10.99 6.47
CA GLY A 55 12.98 11.41 6.01
C GLY A 55 13.37 12.80 6.53
N GLN A 56 12.44 13.75 6.54
CA GLN A 56 12.66 15.09 7.10
C GLN A 56 12.86 15.05 8.62
N ARG A 57 12.17 14.14 9.32
CA ARG A 57 12.23 14.03 10.78
C ARG A 57 13.39 13.20 11.30
N THR A 58 13.91 12.28 10.50
CA THR A 58 15.10 11.49 10.83
C THR A 58 16.35 12.25 10.41
N LEU A 59 16.53 13.42 11.02
CA LEU A 59 17.79 14.16 11.05
C LEU A 59 18.29 14.14 12.50
N VAL A 60 18.82 12.99 12.93
CA VAL A 60 19.77 12.82 14.04
C VAL A 60 20.72 11.70 13.66
#